data_AF-A0A060XG77-F1
#
_entry.id   AF-A0A060XG77-F1
#
_cell.length_a   1.000
_cell.length_b   1.000
_cell.length_c   1.000
_cell.angle_alpha   90.00
_cell.angle_beta   90.00
_cell.angle_gamma   90.00
#
_symmetry.space_group_name_H-M   'P 1'
#
loop_
_entity.id
_entity.type
_entity.pdbx_description
1 polymer ?
#
loop_
_entity_poly.entity_id
_entity_poly.type
_entity_poly.pdbx_seq_one_letter_code
_entity_poly.pdbx_strand_id
1 'polypeptide(L)' 'MCHYNLKKVLNEVTIALDFKQCCAAIFIDLAKAFDTVDHSILVDRLRSTGVSEGSLAWFANYLQECSV' A
#
# COMPACT_ATOMS: atom_id res chain seq x y z
N MET A 1 -7.56 6.62 -12.73
CA MET A 1 -7.07 7.38 -11.56
C MET A 1 -5.75 6.83 -11.00
N CYS A 2 -5.58 5.50 -10.82
CA CYS A 2 -4.39 4.91 -10.20
C CYS A 2 -3.05 5.19 -10.92
N HIS A 3 -3.07 5.23 -12.26
CA HIS A 3 -1.88 5.48 -13.07
C HIS A 3 -1.33 6.92 -12.93
N TYR A 4 -2.18 7.88 -12.54
CA TYR A 4 -1.76 9.27 -12.31
C TYR A 4 -1.05 9.41 -10.96
N ASN A 5 -1.52 8.70 -9.93
CA ASN A 5 -0.95 8.79 -8.58
C ASN A 5 0.47 8.24 -8.52
N LEU A 6 0.77 7.14 -9.23
CA LEU A 6 2.14 6.62 -9.33
C LEU A 6 3.07 7.60 -10.05
N LYS A 7 2.61 8.16 -11.18
CA LYS A 7 3.38 9.17 -11.93
C LYS A 7 3.64 10.42 -11.09
N LYS A 8 2.67 10.85 -10.27
CA LYS A 8 2.81 11.98 -9.36
C LYS A 8 3.88 11.71 -8.29
N VAL A 9 3.81 10.57 -7.61
CA VAL A 9 4.81 10.18 -6.59
C VAL A 9 6.20 10.08 -7.20
N LEU A 10 6.33 9.46 -8.38
CA LEU A 10 7.61 9.41 -9.09
C LEU A 10 8.14 10.79 -9.43
N ASN A 11 7.29 11.69 -9.91
CA ASN A 11 7.67 13.07 -10.21
C ASN A 11 8.11 13.84 -8.95
N GLU A 12 7.40 13.69 -7.84
CA GLU A 12 7.77 14.30 -6.56
C GLU A 12 9.11 13.79 -6.04
N VAL A 13 9.36 12.47 -6.13
CA VAL A 13 10.65 11.87 -5.76
C VAL A 13 11.77 12.39 -6.67
N THR A 14 11.56 12.44 -7.98
CA THR A 14 12.55 12.97 -8.94
C THR A 14 12.90 14.42 -8.63
N ILE A 15 11.89 15.27 -8.41
CA ILE A 15 12.09 16.68 -8.03
C ILE A 15 12.90 16.78 -6.73
N ALA A 16 12.55 15.99 -5.70
CA ALA A 16 13.26 15.99 -4.43
C ALA A 16 14.74 15.59 -4.60
N LEU A 17 15.03 14.60 -5.45
CA LEU A 17 16.39 14.19 -5.79
C LEU A 17 17.17 15.28 -6.53
N ASP A 18 16.53 15.98 -7.50
CA ASP A 18 17.15 17.10 -8.22
C ASP A 18 17.53 18.25 -7.28
N PHE A 19 16.72 18.48 -6.24
CA PHE A 19 17.01 19.45 -5.18
C PHE A 19 17.91 18.91 -4.06
N LYS A 20 18.54 17.73 -4.24
CA LYS A 20 19.41 17.06 -3.27
C LYS A 20 18.77 16.86 -1.89
N GLN A 21 17.45 16.69 -1.85
CA GLN A 21 16.74 16.35 -0.64
C GLN A 21 16.94 14.87 -0.31
N CYS A 22 16.91 14.54 0.98
CA CYS A 22 16.95 13.14 1.42
C CYS A 22 15.59 12.48 1.18
N CYS A 23 15.55 11.52 0.25
CA CYS A 23 14.39 10.67 0.00
C CYS A 23 14.57 9.32 0.71
N ALA A 24 13.56 8.86 1.45
CA ALA A 24 13.51 7.53 2.00
C ALA A 24 12.31 6.78 1.41
N ALA A 25 12.55 5.57 0.93
CA ALA A 25 11.51 4.66 0.47
C ALA A 25 11.55 3.40 1.33
N ILE A 26 10.40 3.00 1.87
CA ILE A 26 10.26 1.77 2.64
C ILE A 26 9.54 0.77 1.75
N PHE A 27 10.27 -0.25 1.32
CA PHE A 27 9.70 -1.39 0.61
C PHE A 27 9.45 -2.50 1.63
N ILE A 28 8.19 -2.71 1.98
CA ILE A 28 7.80 -3.76 2.91
C ILE A 28 7.42 -4.99 2.10
N ASP A 29 8.17 -6.08 2.25
CA ASP A 29 7.73 -7.40 1.77
C ASP A 29 6.66 -7.92 2.74
N LEU A 30 5.41 -7.63 2.40
CA LEU A 30 4.27 -7.98 3.24
C LEU A 30 3.71 -9.37 2.94
N ALA A 31 4.18 -10.08 1.92
CA ALA A 31 3.59 -11.35 1.50
C ALA A 31 3.56 -12.35 2.65
N LYS A 32 4.71 -12.62 3.28
CA LYS A 32 4.80 -13.53 4.43
C LYS A 32 4.19 -13.00 5.71
N ALA A 33 4.17 -11.67 5.90
CA ALA A 33 3.56 -11.07 7.07
C ALA A 33 2.04 -11.21 7.02
N PHE A 34 1.45 -11.06 5.84
CA PHE A 34 0.01 -11.19 5.64
C PHE A 34 -0.49 -12.62 5.73
N ASP A 35 0.30 -13.62 5.30
CA ASP A 35 -0.04 -15.05 5.50
C ASP A 35 -0.24 -15.44 6.98
N THR A 36 0.35 -14.67 7.91
CA THR A 36 0.33 -14.97 9.36
C THR A 36 -0.66 -14.14 10.16
N VAL A 37 -1.19 -13.06 9.57
CA VAL A 37 -2.10 -12.14 10.25
C VAL A 37 -3.54 -12.52 9.91
N ASP A 38 -4.43 -12.45 10.90
CA ASP A 38 -5.87 -12.64 10.64
C ASP A 38 -6.37 -11.57 9.64
N HIS A 39 -6.78 -12.04 8.45
CA HIS A 39 -7.19 -11.17 7.35
C HIS A 39 -8.38 -10.28 7.70
N SER A 40 -9.33 -10.78 8.52
CA SER A 40 -10.51 -10.01 8.93
C SER A 40 -10.13 -8.84 9.83
N ILE A 41 -9.25 -9.10 10.81
CA ILE A 41 -8.74 -8.08 11.72
C ILE A 41 -7.96 -7.02 10.94
N LEU A 42 -7.13 -7.44 9.97
CA LEU A 42 -6.37 -6.51 9.13
C LEU A 42 -7.27 -5.59 8.30
N VAL A 43 -8.29 -6.15 7.63
CA VAL A 43 -9.24 -5.36 6.83
C VAL A 43 -10.04 -4.38 7.70
N ASP A 44 -10.50 -4.81 8.87
CA ASP A 44 -11.22 -3.92 9.80
C ASP A 44 -10.34 -2.79 10.34
N ARG A 45 -9.05 -3.07 10.61
CA ARG A 45 -8.09 -2.04 10.99
C ARG A 45 -7.87 -1.04 9.87
N LEU A 46 -7.67 -1.49 8.63
CA LEU A 46 -7.54 -0.61 7.47
C LEU A 46 -8.79 0.27 7.29
N ARG A 47 -9.99 -0.30 7.47
CA ARG A 47 -11.24 0.47 7.46
C ARG A 47 -11.25 1.55 8.54
N SER A 48 -10.85 1.21 9.77
CA SER A 48 -10.79 2.17 10.88
C SER A 48 -9.78 3.31 10.68
N THR A 49 -8.74 3.08 9.85
CA THR A 49 -7.76 4.12 9.49
C THR A 49 -8.23 5.06 8.38
N GLY A 50 -9.42 4.86 7.82
CA GLY A 50 -9.99 5.72 6.78
C GLY A 50 -9.58 5.34 5.35
N VAL A 51 -9.13 4.10 5.14
CA VAL A 51 -8.88 3.56 3.79
C VAL A 51 -10.22 3.46 3.03
N SER A 52 -10.23 3.82 1.76
CA SER A 52 -11.45 3.80 0.95
C SER A 52 -11.98 2.39 0.71
N GLU A 53 -13.30 2.21 0.61
CA GLU A 53 -13.93 0.90 0.37
C GLU A 53 -13.40 0.21 -0.91
N GLY A 54 -13.06 0.97 -1.96
CA GLY A 54 -12.45 0.41 -3.17
C GLY A 54 -11.05 -0.17 -2.92
N SER A 55 -10.26 0.46 -2.04
CA SER A 55 -8.95 -0.05 -1.65
C SER A 55 -9.08 -1.23 -0.67
N LEU A 56 -10.07 -1.20 0.24
CA LEU A 56 -10.38 -2.31 1.13
C LEU A 56 -10.80 -3.56 0.37
N ALA A 57 -11.64 -3.42 -0.66
CA ALA A 57 -12.03 -4.53 -1.53
C ALA A 57 -10.82 -5.13 -2.27
N TRP A 58 -9.88 -4.29 -2.71
CA TRP A 58 -8.63 -4.75 -3.30
C TRP A 58 -7.78 -5.53 -2.30
N PHE A 59 -7.61 -5.02 -1.07
CA PHE A 59 -6.89 -5.73 -0.01
C PHE A 59 -7.55 -7.05 0.36
N ALA A 60 -8.88 -7.09 0.50
CA ALA A 60 -9.60 -8.33 0.80
C ALA A 60 -9.38 -9.40 -0.28
N ASN A 61 -9.45 -9.02 -1.56
CA ASN A 61 -9.18 -9.93 -2.67
C ASN A 61 -7.71 -10.40 -2.68
N TYR A 62 -6.76 -9.48 -2.49
CA TYR A 62 -5.34 -9.81 -2.44
C TYR A 62 -5.01 -10.79 -1.30
N LEU A 63 -5.56 -10.57 -0.11
CA LEU A 63 -5.37 -11.44 1.04
C LEU A 63 -6.05 -12.81 0.83
N GLN A 64 -7.18 -12.87 0.12
CA GLN A 64 -7.85 -14.12 -0.22
C GLN A 64 -7.01 -15.00 -1.17
N GLU A 65 -6.24 -14.40 -2.07
CA GLU A 65 -5.32 -15.13 -2.96
C GLU A 65 -4.09 -15.67 -2.21
N CYS A 66 -3.71 -15.05 -1.09
CA CYS A 66 -2.60 -15.48 -0.22
C CYS A 66 -3.00 -16.54 0.83
N SER A 67 -4.29 -16.78 1.05
CA SER A 67 -4.76 -17.90 1.87
C SER A 67 -4.67 -19.22 1.09
N VAL A 68 -3.65 -20.02 1.39
CA VAL A 68 -3.54 -21.44 0.99
C VAL A 68 -4.44 -22.32 1.87
#